data_AF-A0A7K2MAG0-F1
#
_entry.id   AF-A0A7K2MAG0-F1
#
_cell.length_a   1.000
_cell.length_b   1.000
_cell.length_c   1.000
_cell.angle_alpha   90.00
_cell.angle_beta   90.00
_cell.angle_gamma   90.00
#
_symmetry.space_group_name_H-M   'P 1'
#
loop_
_entity.id
_entity.type
_entity.pdbx_description
1 polymer ?
#
loop_
_entity_poly.entity_id
_entity_poly.type
_entity_poly.pdbx_seq_one_letter_code
_entity_poly.pdbx_strand_id
1 'polypeptide(L)'
;MRTTGRTKSHPHDDAPDTAAAFERLAALPDGPERKALRDELVQVWLPMAERIAVRFRGRGEALEDLYQVAALGLVKAVDHYDPARGYAFEAYAVPTVTGEIKRHFRDHMWTLHVPRRVQDLRNRVRRAAKELAQTTPGRPPTVAEIAEFTQLSVADVRTGMEALDCFAALSLEAEVPGTDGYALGDGLGESDPRYDLVVDRVAVRPCLEALPERERMILYLRFFRGMTQSRIAQQLGISQMHVSRLLSGCFAQLREELLAETG
;
A
#
# COMPACT_ATOMS: atom_id res chain seq x y z
N MET A 1 39.82 41.19 -29.14
CA MET A 1 40.10 39.81 -29.59
C MET A 1 39.00 38.91 -29.00
N ARG A 2 37.96 38.60 -29.79
CA ARG A 2 36.80 37.81 -29.34
C ARG A 2 37.12 36.34 -29.54
N THR A 3 37.29 35.60 -28.45
CA THR A 3 37.43 34.14 -28.47
C THR A 3 36.06 33.51 -28.67
N THR A 4 35.73 33.15 -29.90
CA THR A 4 34.64 32.23 -30.23
C THR A 4 34.97 30.85 -29.69
N GLY A 5 34.39 30.51 -28.55
CA GLY A 5 34.42 29.15 -28.01
C GLY A 5 33.60 28.23 -28.91
N ARG A 6 34.28 27.47 -29.78
CA ARG A 6 33.66 26.41 -30.58
C ARG A 6 33.34 25.25 -29.63
N THR A 7 32.09 25.13 -29.22
CA THR A 7 31.59 24.00 -28.43
C THR A 7 31.80 22.71 -29.23
N LYS A 8 32.45 21.72 -28.62
CA LYS A 8 32.71 20.42 -29.24
C LYS A 8 31.37 19.70 -29.47
N SER A 9 31.12 19.34 -30.73
CA SER A 9 29.95 18.52 -31.12
C SER A 9 30.06 17.16 -30.44
N HIS A 10 29.07 16.85 -29.60
CA HIS A 10 28.86 15.53 -29.03
C HIS A 10 28.17 14.64 -30.08
N PRO A 11 28.61 13.40 -30.28
CA PRO A 11 28.01 12.49 -31.24
C PRO A 11 26.76 11.87 -30.60
N HIS A 12 25.59 12.46 -30.84
CA HIS A 12 24.21 11.94 -30.77
C HIS A 12 23.27 13.15 -30.66
N ASP A 13 23.16 13.92 -31.74
CA ASP A 13 22.20 15.03 -31.83
C ASP A 13 20.83 14.43 -32.18
N ASP A 14 20.21 13.74 -31.21
CA ASP A 14 18.87 13.13 -31.31
C ASP A 14 17.76 14.17 -30.99
N ALA A 15 18.12 15.45 -30.92
CA ALA A 15 17.20 16.56 -30.69
C ALA A 15 16.62 17.02 -32.03
N PRO A 16 15.31 16.83 -32.28
CA PRO A 16 14.70 17.27 -33.53
C PRO A 16 14.69 18.80 -33.60
N ASP A 17 15.05 19.34 -34.77
CA ASP A 17 14.99 20.78 -35.03
C ASP A 17 13.53 21.24 -35.06
N THR A 18 13.10 21.81 -33.93
CA THR A 18 11.70 22.20 -33.66
C THR A 18 11.58 23.66 -33.21
N ALA A 19 12.67 24.44 -33.27
CA ALA A 19 12.69 25.81 -32.79
C ALA A 19 11.63 26.68 -33.50
N ALA A 20 11.60 26.64 -34.82
CA ALA A 20 10.62 27.38 -35.63
C ALA A 20 9.18 26.90 -35.37
N ALA A 21 8.98 25.61 -35.12
CA ALA A 21 7.67 25.05 -34.81
C ALA A 21 7.15 25.54 -33.44
N PHE A 22 8.02 25.66 -32.44
CA PHE A 22 7.65 26.26 -31.14
C PHE A 22 7.37 27.76 -31.25
N GLU A 23 8.14 28.52 -32.04
CA GLU A 23 7.85 29.93 -32.31
C GLU A 23 6.48 30.11 -32.96
N ARG A 24 6.15 29.27 -33.96
CA ARG A 24 4.83 29.25 -34.59
C ARG A 24 3.73 28.86 -33.60
N LEU A 25 3.96 27.85 -32.75
CA LEU A 25 3.00 27.41 -31.75
C LEU A 25 2.65 28.53 -30.76
N ALA A 26 3.63 29.33 -30.36
CA ALA A 26 3.44 30.47 -29.48
C ALA A 26 2.68 31.64 -30.12
N ALA A 27 2.77 31.81 -31.44
CA ALA A 27 2.08 32.87 -32.19
C ALA A 27 0.64 32.50 -32.62
N LEU A 28 0.33 31.21 -32.73
CA LEU A 28 -1.00 30.75 -33.14
C LEU A 28 -2.06 30.98 -32.03
N PRO A 29 -3.27 31.46 -32.38
CA PRO A 29 -4.38 31.51 -31.44
C PRO A 29 -4.89 30.09 -31.12
N ASP A 30 -5.66 29.96 -30.05
CA ASP A 30 -6.31 28.68 -29.73
C ASP A 30 -7.25 28.25 -30.84
N GLY A 31 -7.07 27.01 -31.32
CA GLY A 31 -7.80 26.49 -32.47
C GLY A 31 -7.27 25.13 -32.94
N PRO A 32 -7.89 24.56 -33.99
CA PRO A 32 -7.52 23.24 -34.50
C PRO A 32 -6.08 23.18 -35.02
N GLU A 33 -5.59 24.26 -35.64
CA GLU A 33 -4.21 24.33 -36.16
C GLU A 33 -3.18 24.33 -35.03
N ARG A 34 -3.42 25.09 -33.95
CA ARG A 34 -2.56 25.10 -32.78
C ARG A 34 -2.50 23.73 -32.12
N LYS A 35 -3.65 23.07 -32.00
CA LYS A 35 -3.74 21.71 -31.45
C LYS A 35 -2.97 20.70 -32.31
N ALA A 36 -3.13 20.75 -33.63
CA ALA A 36 -2.42 19.84 -34.54
C ALA A 36 -0.90 20.01 -34.44
N LEU A 37 -0.40 21.26 -34.45
CA LEU A 37 1.03 21.54 -34.31
C LEU A 37 1.58 21.11 -32.94
N ARG A 38 0.81 21.31 -31.88
CA ARG A 38 1.15 20.83 -30.53
C ARG A 38 1.28 19.30 -30.50
N ASP A 39 0.31 18.60 -31.07
CA ASP A 39 0.29 17.13 -31.06
C ASP A 39 1.45 16.57 -31.91
N GLU A 40 1.80 17.23 -33.03
CA GLU A 40 2.99 16.92 -33.83
C GLU A 40 4.28 17.11 -33.02
N LEU A 41 4.42 18.23 -32.31
CA LEU A 41 5.57 18.48 -31.43
C LEU A 41 5.69 17.42 -30.32
N VAL A 42 4.58 17.01 -29.72
CA VAL A 42 4.59 15.91 -28.73
C VAL A 42 5.07 14.61 -29.36
N GLN A 43 4.57 14.25 -30.56
CA GLN A 43 4.98 13.02 -31.25
C GLN A 43 6.48 13.01 -31.59
N VAL A 44 6.99 14.12 -32.11
CA VAL A 44 8.39 14.28 -32.51
C VAL A 44 9.33 14.13 -31.31
N TRP A 45 8.93 14.61 -30.13
CA TRP A 45 9.73 14.52 -28.91
C TRP A 45 9.45 13.28 -28.05
N LEU A 46 8.46 12.45 -28.41
CA LEU A 46 8.09 11.26 -27.64
C LEU A 46 9.25 10.28 -27.43
N PRO A 47 10.11 9.98 -28.43
CA PRO A 47 11.26 9.09 -28.23
C PRO A 47 12.24 9.58 -27.16
N MET A 48 12.40 10.90 -26.98
CA MET A 48 13.22 11.45 -25.90
C MET A 48 12.59 11.12 -24.53
N ALA A 49 11.28 11.31 -24.38
CA ALA A 49 10.59 10.99 -23.13
C ALA A 49 10.70 9.49 -22.79
N GLU A 50 10.56 8.61 -23.78
CA GLU A 50 10.76 7.17 -23.63
C GLU A 50 12.18 6.81 -23.18
N ARG A 51 13.21 7.42 -23.82
CA ARG A 51 14.62 7.23 -23.38
C ARG A 51 14.84 7.68 -21.94
N ILE A 52 14.19 8.76 -21.50
CA ILE A 52 14.24 9.20 -20.10
C ILE A 52 13.59 8.14 -19.20
N ALA A 53 12.43 7.61 -19.56
CA ALA A 53 11.71 6.59 -18.79
C ALA A 53 12.54 5.30 -18.58
N VAL A 54 13.25 4.83 -19.61
CA VAL A 54 14.10 3.63 -19.54
C VAL A 54 15.13 3.71 -18.41
N ARG A 55 15.65 4.91 -18.10
CA ARG A 55 16.61 5.12 -17.00
C ARG A 55 16.04 4.85 -15.60
N PHE A 56 14.72 4.72 -15.50
CA PHE A 56 13.99 4.44 -14.27
C PHE A 56 13.44 3.01 -14.19
N ARG A 57 13.74 2.14 -15.16
CA ARG A 57 13.36 0.72 -15.14
C ARG A 57 13.87 0.01 -13.88
N GLY A 58 13.11 -0.99 -13.42
CA GLY A 58 13.51 -1.84 -12.29
C GLY A 58 13.33 -1.19 -10.92
N ARG A 59 12.46 -0.17 -10.83
CA ARG A 59 12.13 0.54 -9.58
C ARG A 59 10.74 0.22 -9.04
N GLY A 60 10.16 -0.89 -9.50
CA GLY A 60 8.88 -1.45 -9.05
C GLY A 60 7.63 -1.00 -9.83
N GLU A 61 7.80 -0.20 -10.89
CA GLU A 61 6.73 0.13 -11.85
C GLU A 61 7.01 -0.54 -13.19
N ALA A 62 5.97 -0.92 -13.94
CA ALA A 62 6.11 -1.46 -15.28
C ALA A 62 6.68 -0.41 -16.24
N LEU A 63 7.49 -0.84 -17.21
CA LEU A 63 8.12 0.09 -18.15
C LEU A 63 7.08 0.82 -19.02
N GLU A 64 5.98 0.15 -19.36
CA GLU A 64 4.86 0.72 -20.12
C GLU A 64 4.21 1.88 -19.37
N ASP A 65 3.98 1.73 -18.06
CA ASP A 65 3.45 2.81 -17.21
C ASP A 65 4.44 3.98 -17.10
N LEU A 66 5.74 3.70 -17.01
CA LEU A 66 6.76 4.74 -17.03
C LEU A 66 6.77 5.52 -18.36
N TYR A 67 6.49 4.87 -19.49
CA TYR A 67 6.32 5.57 -20.77
C TYR A 67 5.12 6.52 -20.74
N GLN A 68 3.98 6.09 -20.17
CA GLN A 68 2.81 6.96 -20.04
C GLN A 68 3.08 8.18 -19.16
N VAL A 69 3.76 7.99 -18.03
CA VAL A 69 4.13 9.09 -17.13
C VAL A 69 5.11 10.05 -17.80
N ALA A 70 6.08 9.52 -18.56
CA ALA A 70 7.02 10.34 -19.32
C ALA A 70 6.32 11.14 -20.43
N ALA A 71 5.37 10.53 -21.14
CA ALA A 71 4.55 11.18 -22.15
C ALA A 71 3.71 12.32 -21.54
N LEU A 72 3.11 12.11 -20.36
CA LEU A 72 2.41 13.16 -19.62
C LEU A 72 3.34 14.33 -19.26
N GLY A 73 4.57 14.04 -18.82
CA GLY A 73 5.56 15.07 -18.55
C GLY A 73 6.02 15.83 -19.79
N LEU A 74 6.10 15.15 -20.93
CA LEU A 74 6.42 15.78 -22.20
C LEU A 74 5.30 16.71 -22.66
N VAL A 75 4.04 16.25 -22.58
CA VAL A 75 2.86 17.07 -22.85
C VAL A 75 2.90 18.36 -22.04
N LYS A 76 3.14 18.26 -20.72
CA LYS A 76 3.29 19.44 -19.86
C LYS A 76 4.45 20.35 -20.30
N ALA A 77 5.58 19.77 -20.69
CA ALA A 77 6.72 20.54 -21.17
C ALA A 77 6.39 21.30 -22.47
N VAL A 78 5.73 20.67 -23.43
CA VAL A 78 5.28 21.32 -24.68
C VAL A 78 4.30 22.45 -24.37
N ASP A 79 3.36 22.24 -23.45
CA ASP A 79 2.34 23.22 -23.11
C ASP A 79 2.88 24.49 -22.44
N HIS A 80 3.98 24.38 -21.69
CA HIS A 80 4.51 25.47 -20.85
C HIS A 80 5.86 26.02 -21.31
N TYR A 81 6.41 25.49 -22.41
CA TYR A 81 7.66 25.98 -22.95
C TYR A 81 7.50 27.35 -23.63
N ASP A 82 8.48 28.22 -23.41
CA ASP A 82 8.50 29.58 -23.92
C ASP A 82 9.76 29.79 -24.78
N PRO A 83 9.64 29.84 -26.12
CA PRO A 83 10.78 29.96 -27.03
C PRO A 83 11.50 31.32 -26.89
N ALA A 84 10.85 32.36 -26.37
CA ALA A 84 11.45 33.69 -26.21
C ALA A 84 12.59 33.71 -25.17
N ARG A 85 12.68 32.67 -24.32
CA ARG A 85 13.74 32.54 -23.30
C ARG A 85 15.09 32.09 -23.85
N GLY A 86 15.17 31.68 -25.11
CA GLY A 86 16.43 31.43 -25.82
C GLY A 86 17.18 30.15 -25.42
N TYR A 87 16.57 29.25 -24.66
CA TYR A 87 17.13 27.93 -24.36
C TYR A 87 16.54 26.88 -25.29
N ALA A 88 17.29 25.85 -25.66
CA ALA A 88 16.75 24.73 -26.42
C ALA A 88 15.62 24.01 -25.64
N PHE A 89 14.59 23.54 -26.34
CA PHE A 89 13.45 22.84 -25.73
C PHE A 89 13.89 21.65 -24.87
N GLU A 90 14.86 20.86 -25.33
CA GLU A 90 15.41 19.71 -24.60
C GLU A 90 15.87 20.10 -23.18
N ALA A 91 16.57 21.23 -23.05
CA ALA A 91 17.08 21.71 -21.77
C ALA A 91 15.96 22.01 -20.75
N TYR A 92 14.76 22.32 -21.23
CA TYR A 92 13.56 22.51 -20.41
C TYR A 92 12.75 21.22 -20.21
N ALA A 93 12.62 20.41 -21.26
CA ALA A 93 11.78 19.23 -21.26
C ALA A 93 12.38 18.09 -20.41
N VAL A 94 13.69 17.86 -20.49
CA VAL A 94 14.38 16.80 -19.74
C VAL A 94 14.14 16.88 -18.22
N PRO A 95 14.36 18.03 -17.53
CA PRO A 95 14.07 18.14 -16.11
C PRO A 95 12.58 18.04 -15.79
N THR A 96 11.70 18.51 -16.67
CA THR A 96 10.24 18.44 -16.51
C THR A 96 9.74 16.99 -16.54
N VAL A 97 10.08 16.23 -17.58
CA VAL A 97 9.75 14.81 -17.73
C VAL A 97 10.33 13.99 -16.57
N THR A 98 11.60 14.23 -16.24
CA THR A 98 12.26 13.59 -15.09
C THR A 98 11.54 13.89 -13.77
N GLY A 99 11.05 15.12 -13.61
CA GLY A 99 10.28 15.55 -12.44
C GLY A 99 8.96 14.80 -12.29
N GLU A 100 8.21 14.66 -13.38
CA GLU A 100 6.94 13.92 -13.40
C GLU A 100 7.13 12.43 -13.08
N ILE A 101 8.15 11.78 -13.66
CA ILE A 101 8.48 10.39 -13.32
C ILE A 101 8.82 10.25 -11.83
N LYS A 102 9.68 11.13 -11.30
CA LYS A 102 10.03 11.14 -9.86
C LYS A 102 8.83 11.42 -8.96
N ARG A 103 7.87 12.21 -9.44
CA ARG A 103 6.63 12.50 -8.72
C ARG A 103 5.72 11.27 -8.72
N HIS A 104 5.56 10.60 -9.86
CA HIS A 104 4.79 9.35 -9.93
C HIS A 104 5.35 8.28 -8.96
N PHE A 105 6.68 8.06 -8.93
CA PHE A 105 7.31 7.17 -7.96
C PHE A 105 7.02 7.54 -6.50
N ARG A 106 6.80 8.83 -6.23
CA ARG A 106 6.54 9.32 -4.87
C ARG A 106 5.08 9.14 -4.47
N ASP A 107 4.18 9.35 -5.41
CA ASP A 107 2.74 9.41 -5.16
C ASP A 107 2.06 8.02 -5.28
N HIS A 108 2.60 7.10 -6.11
CA HIS A 108 1.90 5.84 -6.49
C HIS A 108 2.60 4.54 -6.06
N MET A 109 3.89 4.56 -5.73
CA MET A 109 4.62 3.33 -5.42
C MET A 109 4.41 2.78 -4.01
N TRP A 110 3.81 3.57 -3.13
CA TRP A 110 3.63 3.11 -1.77
C TRP A 110 2.43 2.17 -1.73
N THR A 111 2.66 0.94 -1.26
CA THR A 111 1.57 -0.02 -1.02
C THR A 111 0.54 0.53 -0.03
N LEU A 112 0.95 1.46 0.84
CA LEU A 112 0.09 2.14 1.81
C LEU A 112 0.14 3.66 1.61
N HIS A 113 -0.98 4.35 1.84
CA HIS A 113 -0.98 5.81 1.83
C HIS A 113 -0.18 6.36 3.02
N VAL A 114 1.02 6.90 2.76
CA VAL A 114 1.90 7.45 3.80
C VAL A 114 1.93 8.99 3.75
N PRO A 115 1.70 9.68 4.88
CA PRO A 115 1.68 11.15 4.94
C PRO A 115 2.98 11.80 4.45
N ARG A 116 2.87 12.99 3.84
CA ARG A 116 4.01 13.65 3.16
C ARG A 116 5.23 13.85 4.05
N ARG A 117 5.02 14.28 5.30
CA ARG A 117 6.08 14.45 6.30
C ARG A 117 6.93 13.19 6.45
N VAL A 118 6.29 12.02 6.51
CA VAL A 118 6.95 10.72 6.70
C VAL A 118 7.76 10.32 5.45
N GLN A 119 7.27 10.63 4.25
CA GLN A 119 8.02 10.39 3.02
C GLN A 119 9.31 11.22 2.94
N ASP A 120 9.25 12.47 3.39
CA ASP A 120 10.41 13.36 3.42
C ASP A 120 11.43 12.91 4.48
N LEU A 121 10.96 12.46 5.66
CA LEU A 121 11.79 11.84 6.68
C LEU A 121 12.51 10.59 6.13
N ARG A 122 11.78 9.67 5.49
CA ARG A 122 12.36 8.47 4.85
C ARG A 122 13.48 8.82 3.89
N ASN A 123 13.28 9.83 3.04
CA ASN A 123 14.29 10.24 2.05
C ASN A 123 15.55 10.82 2.71
N ARG A 124 15.40 11.63 3.77
CA ARG A 124 16.52 12.17 4.56
C ARG A 124 17.29 11.05 5.27
N VAL A 125 16.58 10.16 5.95
CA VAL A 125 17.14 9.00 6.65
C VAL A 125 17.88 8.08 5.69
N ARG A 126 17.29 7.72 4.54
CA ARG A 126 17.93 6.87 3.54
C ARG A 126 19.24 7.44 3.00
N ARG A 127 19.24 8.74 2.71
CA ARG A 127 20.43 9.44 2.22
C ARG A 127 21.52 9.45 3.30
N ALA A 128 21.17 9.84 4.52
CA ALA A 128 22.10 9.88 5.64
C ALA A 128 22.69 8.50 5.98
N ALA A 129 21.85 7.47 6.03
CA ALA A 129 22.30 6.10 6.26
C ALA A 129 23.30 5.64 5.19
N LYS A 130 23.07 5.99 3.92
CA LYS A 130 24.00 5.67 2.83
C LYS A 130 25.31 6.44 2.92
N GLU A 131 25.26 7.73 3.23
CA GLU A 131 26.45 8.60 3.37
C GLU A 131 27.28 8.16 4.59
N LEU A 132 26.66 7.93 5.75
CA LEU A 132 27.34 7.45 6.95
C LEU A 132 27.93 6.04 6.77
N ALA A 133 27.25 5.14 6.06
CA ALA A 133 27.77 3.81 5.78
C ALA A 133 29.06 3.83 4.93
N GLN A 134 29.34 4.91 4.18
CA GLN A 134 30.62 5.06 3.46
C GLN A 134 31.76 5.45 4.39
N THR A 135 31.45 6.13 5.50
CA THR A 135 32.44 6.66 6.45
C THR A 135 32.60 5.80 7.71
N THR A 136 31.66 4.89 7.99
CA THR A 136 31.65 4.01 9.16
C THR A 136 32.06 2.59 8.77
N PRO A 137 33.30 2.14 9.07
CA PRO A 137 33.75 0.80 8.69
C PRO A 137 33.07 -0.29 9.52
N GLY A 138 32.64 -1.37 8.87
CA GLY A 138 32.31 -2.65 9.52
C GLY A 138 30.95 -2.72 10.24
N ARG A 139 30.13 -1.66 10.23
CA ARG A 139 28.77 -1.72 10.78
C ARG A 139 27.81 -0.72 10.13
N PRO A 140 26.48 -0.99 10.16
CA PRO A 140 25.50 0.02 9.80
C PRO A 140 25.51 1.21 10.79
N PRO A 141 25.14 2.42 10.33
CA PRO A 141 25.00 3.58 11.19
C PRO A 141 23.83 3.40 12.17
N THR A 142 24.01 3.88 13.39
CA THR A 142 23.00 3.84 14.45
C THR A 142 21.96 4.94 14.27
N VAL A 143 20.78 4.77 14.90
CA VAL A 143 19.71 5.77 14.90
C VAL A 143 20.21 7.12 15.43
N ALA A 144 21.06 7.11 16.47
CA ALA A 144 21.62 8.32 17.06
C ALA A 144 22.56 9.06 16.10
N GLU A 145 23.44 8.32 15.40
CA GLU A 145 24.35 8.90 14.39
C GLU A 145 23.58 9.50 13.20
N ILE A 146 22.51 8.83 12.76
CA ILE A 146 21.64 9.36 11.71
C ILE A 146 20.92 10.62 12.20
N ALA A 147 20.43 10.63 13.44
CA ALA A 147 19.75 11.79 14.04
C ALA A 147 20.69 13.00 14.11
N GLU A 148 21.92 12.80 14.57
CA GLU A 148 22.95 13.84 14.62
C GLU A 148 23.28 14.38 13.24
N PHE A 149 23.55 13.49 12.28
CA PHE A 149 23.90 13.87 10.90
C PHE A 149 22.77 14.64 10.20
N THR A 150 21.52 14.23 10.43
CA THR A 150 20.35 14.82 9.77
C THR A 150 19.74 15.99 10.52
N GLN A 151 20.18 16.26 11.76
CA GLN A 151 19.56 17.20 12.71
C GLN A 151 18.06 16.91 12.90
N LEU A 152 17.70 15.62 12.97
CA LEU A 152 16.35 15.15 13.25
C LEU A 152 16.25 14.63 14.68
N SER A 153 15.03 14.59 15.22
CA SER A 153 14.79 13.88 16.47
C SER A 153 14.96 12.36 16.26
N VAL A 154 15.36 11.63 17.30
CA VAL A 154 15.44 10.16 17.27
C VAL A 154 14.10 9.53 16.87
N ALA A 155 12.99 10.12 17.32
CA ALA A 155 11.64 9.67 16.95
C ALA A 155 11.39 9.83 15.44
N ASP A 156 11.74 10.98 14.86
CA ASP A 156 11.59 11.20 13.42
C ASP A 156 12.49 10.29 12.58
N VAL A 157 13.71 9.98 13.05
CA VAL A 157 14.57 9.00 12.40
C VAL A 157 13.92 7.62 12.42
N ARG A 158 13.38 7.18 13.56
CA ARG A 158 12.67 5.90 13.67
C ARG A 158 11.47 5.84 12.73
N THR A 159 10.63 6.87 12.72
CA THR A 159 9.52 6.97 11.76
C THR A 159 10.00 6.92 10.31
N GLY A 160 11.12 7.58 9.99
CA GLY A 160 11.73 7.52 8.66
C GLY A 160 12.29 6.13 8.30
N MET A 161 12.79 5.38 9.29
CA MET A 161 13.25 3.99 9.13
C MET A 161 12.08 3.02 8.95
N GLU A 162 11.05 3.09 9.78
CA GLU A 162 9.81 2.30 9.61
C GLU A 162 9.20 2.53 8.23
N ALA A 163 9.23 3.78 7.75
CA ALA A 163 8.76 4.13 6.42
C ALA A 163 9.63 3.59 5.26
N LEU A 164 10.86 3.13 5.52
CA LEU A 164 11.64 2.37 4.53
C LEU A 164 11.07 0.97 4.36
N ASP A 165 10.66 0.35 5.46
CA ASP A 165 10.14 -1.02 5.50
C ASP A 165 8.72 -1.10 4.92
N CYS A 166 7.92 -0.03 5.06
CA CYS A 166 6.57 0.05 4.51
C CYS A 166 6.50 0.43 3.01
N PHE A 167 7.62 0.53 2.31
CA PHE A 167 7.62 0.96 0.90
C PHE A 167 7.05 -0.10 -0.05
N ALA A 168 7.25 -1.39 0.26
CA ALA A 168 6.70 -2.51 -0.49
C ALA A 168 6.21 -3.59 0.48
N ALA A 169 4.97 -4.04 0.34
CA ALA A 169 4.49 -5.21 1.07
C ALA A 169 5.14 -6.48 0.52
N LEU A 170 5.42 -7.44 1.40
CA LEU A 170 5.77 -8.80 0.99
C LEU A 170 4.53 -9.50 0.44
N SER A 171 4.70 -10.29 -0.61
CA SER A 171 3.63 -11.15 -1.10
C SER A 171 3.37 -12.28 -0.11
N LEU A 172 2.09 -12.57 0.15
CA LEU A 172 1.71 -13.76 0.92
C LEU A 172 2.05 -15.05 0.16
N GLU A 173 2.15 -14.98 -1.17
CA GLU A 173 2.59 -16.09 -2.01
C GLU A 173 4.12 -16.17 -2.15
N ALA A 174 4.87 -15.27 -1.51
CA ALA A 174 6.32 -15.34 -1.54
C ALA A 174 6.79 -16.62 -0.84
N GLU A 175 7.58 -17.41 -1.55
CA GLU A 175 8.19 -18.64 -1.01
C GLU A 175 9.18 -18.29 0.10
N VAL A 176 9.06 -18.97 1.24
CA VAL A 176 9.96 -18.75 2.38
C VAL A 176 11.25 -19.56 2.17
N PRO A 177 12.43 -18.93 2.09
CA PRO A 177 13.69 -19.64 1.85
C PRO A 177 13.97 -20.68 2.94
N GLY A 178 14.30 -21.91 2.55
CA GLY A 178 14.58 -23.01 3.48
C GLY A 178 13.35 -23.75 3.97
N THR A 179 12.18 -23.49 3.38
CA THR A 179 10.97 -24.31 3.54
C THR A 179 10.72 -25.10 2.26
N ASP A 180 10.04 -26.25 2.34
CA ASP A 180 9.67 -27.09 1.18
C ASP A 180 8.52 -26.45 0.38
N GLY A 181 8.73 -25.24 -0.16
CA GLY A 181 7.75 -24.53 -0.97
C GLY A 181 6.59 -23.90 -0.21
N TYR A 182 6.75 -23.62 1.10
CA TYR A 182 5.71 -22.92 1.86
C TYR A 182 5.65 -21.45 1.46
N ALA A 183 4.43 -20.98 1.20
CA ALA A 183 4.18 -19.57 1.01
C ALA A 183 4.20 -18.85 2.37
N LEU A 184 4.60 -17.58 2.39
CA LEU A 184 4.61 -16.76 3.61
C LEU A 184 3.23 -16.73 4.29
N GLY A 185 2.16 -16.73 3.50
CA GLY A 185 0.77 -16.76 3.97
C GLY A 185 0.40 -18.04 4.72
N ASP A 186 1.00 -19.18 4.38
CA ASP A 186 0.72 -20.46 5.03
C ASP A 186 1.23 -20.51 6.47
N GLY A 187 2.21 -19.65 6.80
CA GLY A 187 2.73 -19.48 8.16
C GLY A 187 1.90 -18.55 9.04
N LEU A 188 0.90 -17.86 8.49
CA LEU A 188 0.04 -16.96 9.26
C LEU A 188 -1.03 -17.76 10.00
N GLY A 189 -0.79 -18.01 11.28
CA GLY A 189 -1.79 -18.60 12.16
C GLY A 189 -2.95 -17.64 12.44
N GLU A 190 -4.16 -18.19 12.52
CA GLU A 190 -5.32 -17.50 13.07
C GLU A 190 -5.64 -17.99 14.48
N SER A 191 -6.31 -17.14 15.27
CA SER A 191 -6.87 -17.59 16.53
C SER A 191 -8.08 -18.48 16.22
N ASP A 192 -8.06 -19.75 16.64
CA ASP A 192 -9.22 -20.64 16.49
C ASP A 192 -10.22 -20.37 17.63
N PRO A 193 -11.38 -19.75 17.35
CA PRO A 193 -12.38 -19.39 18.35
C PRO A 193 -13.01 -20.63 19.01
N ARG A 194 -12.78 -21.84 18.48
CA ARG A 194 -13.25 -23.08 19.09
C ARG A 194 -12.50 -23.43 20.37
N TYR A 195 -11.27 -22.94 20.55
CA TYR A 195 -10.53 -23.18 21.81
C TYR A 195 -11.22 -22.52 23.01
N ASP A 196 -11.77 -21.32 22.83
CA ASP A 196 -12.55 -20.65 23.89
C ASP A 196 -13.80 -21.46 24.24
N LEU A 197 -14.46 -22.06 23.24
CA LEU A 197 -15.65 -22.90 23.42
C LEU A 197 -15.36 -24.24 24.14
N VAL A 198 -14.11 -24.71 24.19
CA VAL A 198 -13.76 -25.94 24.90
C VAL A 198 -13.97 -25.77 26.40
N VAL A 199 -13.53 -24.64 26.95
CA VAL A 199 -13.68 -24.33 28.38
C VAL A 199 -15.17 -24.27 28.72
N ASP A 200 -15.95 -23.53 27.93
CA ASP A 200 -17.41 -23.41 28.12
C ASP A 200 -18.10 -24.78 28.07
N ARG A 201 -17.73 -25.64 27.11
CA ARG A 201 -18.32 -26.98 26.97
C ARG A 201 -17.99 -27.90 28.14
N VAL A 202 -16.76 -27.86 28.63
CA VAL A 202 -16.33 -28.68 29.77
C VAL A 202 -17.05 -28.22 31.03
N ALA A 203 -17.17 -26.92 31.26
CA ALA A 203 -17.85 -26.36 32.42
C ALA A 203 -19.37 -26.66 32.42
N VAL A 204 -20.04 -26.56 31.27
CA VAL A 204 -21.50 -26.80 31.16
C VAL A 204 -21.90 -28.27 31.29
N ARG A 205 -20.99 -29.21 31.00
CA ARG A 205 -21.33 -30.64 30.85
C ARG A 205 -21.87 -31.26 32.16
N PRO A 206 -21.23 -31.14 33.33
CA PRO A 206 -21.75 -31.69 34.58
C PRO A 206 -23.13 -31.13 34.92
N CYS A 207 -23.33 -29.82 34.74
CA CYS A 207 -24.60 -29.15 34.99
C CYS A 207 -25.72 -29.70 34.11
N LEU A 208 -25.46 -29.94 32.82
CA LEU A 208 -26.44 -30.56 31.91
C LEU A 208 -26.76 -32.02 32.27
N GLU A 209 -25.78 -32.77 32.79
CA GLU A 209 -25.96 -34.16 33.24
C GLU A 209 -26.81 -34.22 34.52
N ALA A 210 -26.70 -33.22 35.40
CA ALA A 210 -27.50 -33.09 36.63
C ALA A 210 -28.96 -32.70 36.38
N LEU A 211 -29.29 -32.11 35.23
CA LEU A 211 -30.66 -31.73 34.90
C LEU A 211 -31.60 -32.95 34.82
N PRO A 212 -32.86 -32.80 35.28
CA PRO A 212 -33.90 -33.79 35.08
C PRO A 212 -34.03 -34.19 33.61
N GLU A 213 -34.29 -35.48 33.35
CA GLU A 213 -34.37 -36.02 31.99
C GLU A 213 -35.32 -35.22 31.08
N ARG A 214 -36.45 -34.78 31.64
CA ARG A 214 -37.45 -33.97 30.95
C ARG A 214 -36.89 -32.61 30.48
N GLU A 215 -36.10 -31.97 31.32
CA GLU A 215 -35.48 -30.67 31.04
C GLU A 215 -34.36 -30.80 30.02
N ARG A 216 -33.52 -31.83 30.16
CA ARG A 216 -32.48 -32.19 29.19
C ARG A 216 -33.08 -32.48 27.80
N MET A 217 -34.20 -33.20 27.75
CA MET A 217 -34.95 -33.44 26.51
C MET A 217 -35.46 -32.14 25.88
N ILE A 218 -36.00 -31.23 26.68
CA ILE A 218 -36.46 -29.92 26.19
C ILE A 218 -35.29 -29.10 25.61
N LEU A 219 -34.14 -29.08 26.29
CA LEU A 219 -32.93 -28.42 25.78
C LEU A 219 -32.44 -29.05 24.47
N TYR A 220 -32.41 -30.38 24.39
CA TYR A 220 -32.04 -31.10 23.18
C TYR A 220 -32.97 -30.76 22.00
N LEU A 221 -34.29 -30.82 22.20
CA LEU A 221 -35.25 -30.48 21.17
C LEU A 221 -35.14 -29.01 20.74
N ARG A 222 -34.83 -28.10 21.68
CA ARG A 222 -34.70 -26.67 21.41
C ARG A 222 -33.43 -26.32 20.65
N PHE A 223 -32.26 -26.76 21.13
CA PHE A 223 -30.97 -26.29 20.65
C PHE A 223 -30.30 -27.25 19.67
N PHE A 224 -30.55 -28.55 19.78
CA PHE A 224 -29.97 -29.53 18.86
C PHE A 224 -30.90 -29.85 17.69
N ARG A 225 -32.21 -29.99 17.94
CA ARG A 225 -33.22 -30.23 16.89
C ARG A 225 -33.85 -28.96 16.32
N GLY A 226 -33.50 -27.78 16.85
CA GLY A 226 -33.97 -26.48 16.37
C GLY A 226 -35.49 -26.27 16.47
N MET A 227 -36.18 -26.99 17.35
CA MET A 227 -37.64 -26.93 17.43
C MET A 227 -38.11 -25.65 18.13
N THR A 228 -39.28 -25.15 17.72
CA THR A 228 -39.95 -24.04 18.42
C THR A 228 -40.58 -24.53 19.71
N GLN A 229 -40.71 -23.66 20.72
CA GLN A 229 -41.33 -24.03 22.00
C GLN A 229 -42.75 -24.60 21.82
N SER A 230 -43.53 -24.10 20.86
CA SER A 230 -44.86 -24.62 20.54
C SER A 230 -44.82 -26.05 19.97
N ARG A 231 -43.84 -26.38 19.11
CA ARG A 231 -43.66 -27.75 18.60
C ARG A 231 -43.19 -28.70 19.70
N ILE A 232 -42.28 -28.25 20.55
CA ILE A 232 -41.83 -29.02 21.73
C ILE A 232 -43.02 -29.28 22.66
N ALA A 233 -43.85 -28.27 22.92
CA ALA A 233 -45.04 -28.36 23.76
C ALA A 233 -46.04 -29.39 23.21
N GLN A 234 -46.31 -29.36 21.90
CA GLN A 234 -47.16 -30.33 21.22
C GLN A 234 -46.59 -31.76 21.35
N GLN A 235 -45.29 -31.94 21.13
CA GLN A 235 -44.65 -33.25 21.22
C GLN A 235 -44.65 -33.82 22.64
N LEU A 236 -44.52 -32.97 23.66
CA LEU A 236 -44.46 -33.37 25.07
C LEU A 236 -45.82 -33.32 25.79
N GLY A 237 -46.91 -32.99 25.09
CA GLY A 237 -48.26 -32.94 25.65
C GLY A 237 -48.44 -31.88 26.74
N ILE A 238 -47.72 -30.76 26.67
CA ILE A 238 -47.80 -29.64 27.64
C ILE A 238 -48.06 -28.31 26.94
N SER A 239 -48.31 -27.25 27.72
CA SER A 239 -48.47 -25.91 27.15
C SER A 239 -47.12 -25.27 26.79
N GLN A 240 -47.10 -24.41 25.76
CA GLN A 240 -45.90 -23.66 25.38
C GLN A 240 -45.38 -22.78 26.52
N MET A 241 -46.26 -22.19 27.33
CA MET A 241 -45.89 -21.44 28.53
C MET A 241 -45.18 -22.32 29.57
N HIS A 242 -45.54 -23.60 29.68
CA HIS A 242 -44.84 -24.54 30.54
C HIS A 242 -43.44 -24.83 30.00
N VAL A 243 -43.28 -25.08 28.70
CA VAL A 243 -41.95 -25.24 28.06
C VAL A 243 -41.08 -24.00 28.28
N SER A 244 -41.65 -22.80 28.14
CA SER A 244 -40.93 -21.55 28.38
C SER A 244 -40.44 -21.45 29.83
N ARG A 245 -41.28 -21.79 30.81
CA ARG A 245 -40.91 -21.79 32.23
C ARG A 245 -39.80 -22.80 32.54
N LEU A 246 -39.88 -24.01 31.96
CA LEU A 246 -38.84 -25.02 32.13
C LEU A 246 -37.50 -24.53 31.56
N LEU A 247 -37.49 -24.00 30.33
CA LEU A 247 -36.26 -23.45 29.73
C LEU A 247 -35.65 -22.33 30.57
N SER A 248 -36.47 -21.37 31.04
CA SER A 248 -35.99 -20.29 31.91
C SER A 248 -35.42 -20.82 33.23
N GLY A 249 -36.07 -21.83 33.84
CA GLY A 249 -35.58 -22.50 35.04
C GLY A 249 -34.24 -23.19 34.81
N CYS A 250 -34.12 -23.97 33.73
CA CYS A 250 -32.86 -24.61 33.36
C CYS A 250 -31.73 -23.58 33.20
N PHE A 251 -31.96 -22.45 32.53
CA PHE A 251 -30.93 -21.42 32.37
C PHE A 251 -30.54 -20.74 33.68
N ALA A 252 -31.50 -20.53 34.59
CA ALA A 252 -31.20 -19.98 35.91
C ALA A 252 -30.31 -20.94 36.70
N GLN A 253 -30.68 -22.23 36.74
CA GLN A 253 -29.90 -23.27 37.41
C GLN A 253 -28.50 -23.42 36.81
N LEU A 254 -28.39 -23.57 35.48
CA LEU A 254 -27.10 -23.69 34.80
C LEU A 254 -26.20 -22.48 35.08
N ARG A 255 -26.76 -21.27 35.14
CA ARG A 255 -26.00 -20.05 35.44
C ARG A 255 -25.51 -20.02 36.89
N GLU A 256 -26.35 -20.44 37.83
CA GLU A 256 -25.99 -20.50 39.25
C GLU A 256 -24.87 -21.51 39.51
N GLU A 257 -24.98 -22.71 38.95
CA GLU A 257 -23.96 -23.76 39.09
C GLU A 257 -22.61 -23.35 38.46
N LEU A 258 -22.64 -22.79 37.24
CA LEU A 258 -21.42 -22.34 36.56
C LEU A 258 -20.70 -21.23 37.33
N LEU A 259 -21.44 -20.27 37.91
CA LEU A 259 -20.86 -19.18 38.69
C LEU A 259 -20.38 -19.62 40.08
N ALA A 260 -20.96 -20.70 40.62
CA ALA A 260 -20.54 -21.28 41.90
C ALA A 260 -19.24 -22.09 41.79
N GLU A 261 -18.94 -22.71 40.64
CA GLU A 261 -17.67 -23.40 40.38
C GLU A 261 -16.51 -22.46 40.03
N THR A 262 -16.78 -21.18 39.72
CA THR A 262 -15.72 -20.21 39.36
C THR A 262 -15.14 -19.44 40.56
N GLY A 263 -15.53 -19.76 41.80
CA GLY A 263 -15.02 -19.15 43.05
C GLY A 263 -14.22 -20.12 43.89
#